data_AF-A0A1W1W1S7-F1
#
_entry.id   AF-A0A1W1W1S7-F1
#
_cell.length_a   1.000
_cell.length_b   1.000
_cell.length_c   1.000
_cell.angle_alpha   90.00
_cell.angle_beta   90.00
_cell.angle_gamma   90.00
#
_symmetry.space_group_name_H-M   'P 1'
#
loop_
_entity.id
_entity.type
_entity.pdbx_description
1 polymer ?
#
loop_
_entity_poly.entity_id
_entity_poly.type
_entity_poly.pdbx_seq_one_letter_code
_entity_poly.pdbx_strand_id
1 'polypeptide(L)'
;MSSRPLPSTPPACPHPDPDEALLVQRLLARDEHALGQLYQRYAPNLRHAIRRLVRDEALAQDILQEGLLRIWLHIDRYDPARGR
;
A
#
# COMPACT_ATOMS: atom_id res chain seq x y z
N MET A 1 26.49 -24.56 32.93
CA MET A 1 26.39 -23.08 32.86
C MET A 1 25.64 -22.74 31.57
N SER A 2 24.30 -22.79 31.60
CA SER A 2 23.45 -22.48 30.45
C SER A 2 23.03 -21.01 30.53
N SER A 3 23.45 -20.20 29.57
CA SER A 3 22.90 -18.86 29.37
C SER A 3 22.35 -18.80 27.96
N ARG A 4 21.03 -18.93 27.86
CA ARG A 4 20.28 -18.72 26.63
C ARG A 4 19.74 -17.29 26.69
N PRO A 5 20.16 -16.37 25.82
CA PRO A 5 19.55 -15.05 25.79
C PRO A 5 18.16 -15.15 25.14
N LEU A 6 17.17 -14.50 25.77
CA LEU A 6 15.86 -14.22 25.18
C LEU A 6 16.01 -13.08 24.17
N PRO A 7 15.52 -13.20 22.93
CA PRO A 7 15.29 -12.03 22.10
C PRO A 7 13.99 -11.36 22.57
N SER A 8 14.10 -10.38 23.45
CA SER A 8 13.02 -9.43 23.70
C SER A 8 13.05 -8.36 22.62
N THR A 9 12.61 -8.70 21.40
CA THR A 9 12.26 -7.66 20.43
C THR A 9 10.85 -7.21 20.78
N PRO A 10 10.63 -5.95 21.20
CA PRO A 10 9.28 -5.43 21.33
C PRO A 10 8.58 -5.52 19.96
N PRO A 11 7.25 -5.69 19.90
CA PRO A 11 6.54 -5.58 18.64
C PRO A 11 6.81 -4.18 18.10
N ALA A 12 7.63 -4.12 17.05
CA ALA A 12 7.87 -2.89 16.33
C ALA A 12 6.49 -2.32 16.01
N CYS A 13 6.25 -1.07 16.42
CA CYS A 13 5.11 -0.33 15.90
C CYS A 13 5.09 -0.52 14.38
N PRO A 14 3.92 -0.63 13.73
CA PRO A 14 3.86 -0.71 12.28
C PRO A 14 4.36 0.61 11.72
N HIS A 15 5.68 0.71 11.59
CA HIS A 15 6.34 1.72 10.79
C HIS A 15 6.10 1.25 9.37
N PRO A 16 5.62 2.12 8.47
CA PRO A 16 5.60 1.78 7.06
C PRO A 16 6.99 1.28 6.72
N ASP A 17 7.05 0.10 6.11
CA ASP A 17 8.29 -0.49 5.63
C ASP A 17 9.06 0.62 4.86
N PRO A 18 10.38 0.76 5.03
CA PRO A 18 11.12 1.87 4.43
C PRO A 18 10.87 2.02 2.92
N ASP A 19 10.59 0.91 2.23
CA ASP A 19 10.19 0.89 0.83
C ASP A 19 8.79 1.52 0.58
N GLU A 20 7.84 1.36 1.49
CA GLU A 20 6.50 1.97 1.40
C GLU A 20 6.56 3.48 1.62
N ALA A 21 7.33 3.95 2.61
CA ALA A 21 7.52 5.37 2.84
C ALA A 21 8.21 6.07 1.65
N LEU A 22 9.18 5.38 1.01
CA LEU A 22 9.82 5.88 -0.21
C LEU A 22 8.85 5.88 -1.40
N LEU A 23 8.02 4.86 -1.55
CA LEU A 23 6.99 4.78 -2.58
C LEU A 23 6.01 5.95 -2.47
N VAL A 24 5.53 6.25 -1.26
CA VAL A 24 4.63 7.38 -0.99
C VAL A 24 5.29 8.72 -1.33
N GLN A 25 6.57 8.93 -0.96
CA GLN A 25 7.29 10.14 -1.32
C GLN A 25 7.41 10.32 -2.84
N ARG A 26 7.65 9.23 -3.59
CA ARG A 26 7.68 9.29 -5.05
C ARG A 26 6.31 9.55 -5.66
N LEU A 27 5.25 8.98 -5.09
CA LEU A 27 3.87 9.28 -5.51
C LEU A 27 3.52 10.76 -5.29
N LEU A 28 3.91 11.33 -4.14
CA LEU A 28 3.77 12.77 -3.85
C LEU A 28 4.56 13.64 -4.84
N ALA A 29 5.73 13.16 -5.29
CA ALA A 29 6.52 13.83 -6.33
C ALA A 29 5.95 13.65 -7.76
N ARG A 30 4.77 13.05 -7.90
CA ARG A 30 4.13 12.72 -9.19
C ARG A 30 5.03 11.87 -10.12
N ASP A 31 5.81 10.97 -9.54
CA ASP A 31 6.57 9.96 -10.28
C ASP A 31 5.65 8.86 -10.84
N GLU A 32 5.49 8.81 -12.16
CA GLU A 32 4.66 7.81 -12.83
C GLU A 32 5.17 6.37 -12.61
N HIS A 33 6.48 6.18 -12.42
CA HIS A 33 7.05 4.87 -12.09
C HIS A 33 6.63 4.39 -10.70
N ALA A 34 6.36 5.31 -9.78
CA ALA A 34 5.85 4.98 -8.45
C ALA A 34 4.39 4.49 -8.51
N LEU A 35 3.57 5.08 -9.39
CA LEU A 35 2.21 4.59 -9.63
C LEU A 35 2.22 3.15 -10.18
N GLY A 36 3.13 2.85 -11.11
CA GLY A 36 3.34 1.49 -11.61
C GLY A 36 3.73 0.49 -10.51
N GLN A 37 4.65 0.89 -9.61
CA GLN A 37 5.05 0.06 -8.46
C GLN A 37 3.91 -0.15 -7.46
N LEU A 38 3.12 0.89 -7.18
CA LEU A 38 1.91 0.80 -6.36
C LEU A 38 0.92 -0.20 -6.99
N TYR A 39 0.69 -0.10 -8.30
CA TYR A 39 -0.16 -1.04 -9.01
C TYR A 39 0.35 -2.48 -8.86
N GLN A 40 1.61 -2.76 -9.20
CA GLN A 40 2.15 -4.13 -9.13
C GLN A 40 2.08 -4.73 -7.72
N ARG A 41 2.30 -3.92 -6.67
CA ARG A 41 2.31 -4.39 -5.28
C ARG A 41 0.91 -4.60 -4.71
N TYR A 42 -0.03 -3.68 -4.95
CA TYR A 42 -1.33 -3.70 -4.29
C TYR A 42 -2.48 -4.20 -5.17
N ALA A 43 -2.37 -4.11 -6.49
CA ALA A 43 -3.44 -4.54 -7.42
C ALA A 43 -3.88 -6.00 -7.25
N PRO A 44 -2.99 -7.00 -7.07
CA PRO A 44 -3.42 -8.39 -6.93
C PRO A 44 -4.33 -8.59 -5.72
N ASN A 45 -3.96 -8.02 -4.57
CA ASN A 45 -4.70 -8.15 -3.32
C ASN A 45 -6.01 -7.35 -3.35
N LEU A 46 -5.96 -6.09 -3.83
CA LEU A 46 -7.15 -5.24 -3.96
C LEU A 46 -8.15 -5.83 -4.96
N ARG A 47 -7.69 -6.26 -6.15
CA ARG A 47 -8.56 -6.88 -7.15
C ARG A 47 -9.23 -8.13 -6.63
N HIS A 48 -8.51 -8.96 -5.86
CA HIS A 48 -9.09 -10.13 -5.24
C HIS A 48 -10.20 -9.75 -4.24
N ALA A 49 -9.95 -8.74 -3.39
CA ALA A 49 -10.93 -8.24 -2.42
C ALA A 49 -12.17 -7.65 -3.11
N ILE A 50 -11.97 -6.80 -4.13
CA ILE A 50 -13.06 -6.19 -4.91
C ILE A 50 -13.86 -7.28 -5.64
N ARG A 51 -13.20 -8.25 -6.27
CA ARG A 51 -13.88 -9.36 -6.96
C ARG A 51 -14.77 -10.17 -6.03
N ARG A 52 -14.40 -10.34 -4.76
CA ARG A 52 -15.28 -11.02 -3.78
C ARG A 52 -16.58 -10.26 -3.50
N LEU A 53 -16.57 -8.93 -3.69
CA LEU A 53 -17.74 -8.07 -3.51
C LEU A 53 -18.62 -8.02 -4.77
N VAL A 54 -18.05 -7.68 -5.93
CA VAL A 54 -18.82 -7.51 -7.19
C VAL A 54 -19.03 -8.80 -7.97
N ARG A 55 -18.24 -9.86 -7.71
CA ARG A 55 -18.30 -11.18 -8.38
C ARG A 55 -18.14 -11.13 -9.90
N ASP A 56 -17.59 -10.04 -10.42
CA ASP A 56 -17.28 -9.82 -11.83
C ASP A 56 -15.82 -9.38 -11.95
N GLU A 57 -15.08 -9.97 -12.88
CA GLU A 57 -13.65 -9.71 -13.06
C GLU A 57 -13.37 -8.40 -13.78
N ALA A 58 -14.15 -8.08 -14.82
CA ALA A 58 -13.99 -6.84 -15.58
C ALA A 58 -14.36 -5.64 -14.70
N LEU A 59 -15.49 -5.71 -14.00
CA LEU A 59 -15.91 -4.66 -13.09
C LEU A 59 -14.94 -4.48 -11.91
N ALA A 60 -14.38 -5.58 -11.38
CA ALA A 60 -13.37 -5.48 -10.33
C ALA A 60 -12.08 -4.78 -10.82
N GLN A 61 -11.70 -5.00 -12.08
CA GLN A 61 -10.57 -4.33 -12.69
C GLN A 61 -10.84 -2.84 -12.89
N ASP A 62 -12.03 -2.47 -13.37
CA ASP A 62 -12.42 -1.07 -13.57
C ASP A 62 -12.44 -0.31 -12.24
N ILE A 63 -13.06 -0.88 -11.19
CA ILE A 63 -13.09 -0.29 -9.85
C ILE A 63 -11.67 -0.12 -9.28
N LEU A 64 -10.80 -1.11 -9.48
CA LEU A 64 -9.41 -1.02 -9.05
C LEU A 64 -8.68 0.14 -9.75
N GLN A 65 -8.81 0.23 -11.08
CA GLN A 65 -8.16 1.28 -11.87
C GLN A 65 -8.66 2.67 -11.47
N GLU A 66 -9.98 2.84 -11.36
CA GLU A 66 -10.61 4.07 -10.86
C GLU A 66 -10.11 4.43 -9.45
N GLY A 67 -10.04 3.45 -8.55
CA GLY A 67 -9.54 3.65 -7.18
C GLY A 67 -8.10 4.12 -7.14
N LEU A 68 -7.21 3.50 -7.91
CA LEU A 68 -5.80 3.87 -7.99
C LEU A 68 -5.61 5.25 -8.64
N LEU A 69 -6.37 5.57 -9.70
CA LEU A 69 -6.38 6.90 -10.30
C LEU A 69 -6.84 7.96 -9.29
N ARG A 70 -7.85 7.65 -8.48
CA ARG A 70 -8.34 8.55 -7.44
C ARG A 70 -7.29 8.81 -6.36
N ILE A 71 -6.55 7.76 -5.96
CA ILE A 71 -5.41 7.90 -5.04
C ILE A 71 -4.34 8.80 -5.67
N TRP A 72 -3.97 8.57 -6.92
CA TRP A 72 -2.99 9.39 -7.64
C TRP A 72 -3.40 10.87 -7.73
N LEU A 73 -4.67 11.14 -8.04
CA LEU A 73 -5.20 12.50 -8.16
C LEU A 73 -5.27 13.24 -6.82
N HIS A 74 -5.39 12.50 -5.71
CA HIS A 74 -5.54 13.07 -4.37
C HIS A 74 -4.33 12.84 -3.46
N ILE A 75 -3.23 12.32 -3.99
CA ILE A 75 -2.04 11.98 -3.19
C ILE A 75 -1.47 13.22 -2.49
N ASP A 76 -1.59 14.41 -3.07
CA ASP A 76 -1.15 15.67 -2.45
C ASP A 76 -1.89 15.99 -1.13
N ARG A 77 -3.06 15.36 -0.90
CA ARG A 77 -3.82 15.48 0.35
C ARG A 77 -3.51 14.35 1.35
N TYR A 78 -2.64 13.41 0.97
CA TYR A 78 -2.20 12.34 1.84
C TYR A 78 -1.38 12.92 2.99
N ASP A 79 -1.89 12.73 4.20
CA ASP A 79 -1.21 13.12 5.43
C ASP A 79 -0.79 11.84 6.17
N PRO A 80 0.50 11.49 6.20
CA PRO A 80 0.98 10.29 6.89
C PRO A 80 0.71 10.33 8.41
N ALA A 81 0.43 11.51 9.00
CA ALA A 81 0.06 11.62 10.41
C ALA A 81 -1.41 11.26 10.70
N ARG A 82 -2.27 11.18 9.65
CA ARG A 82 -3.70 10.84 9.79
C ARG A 82 -4.03 9.36 9.60
N GLY A 83 -3.11 8.55 9.12
CA GLY A 83 -3.32 7.11 8.88
C GLY A 83 -2.67 6.23 9.93
N ARG A 84 -3.45 5.68 10.87
CA ARG A 84 -3.12 4.48 11.64
C ARG A 84 -4.35 3.59 11.73
#